data_AF-A0A6L3ES19-F1
#
_entry.id   AF-A0A6L3ES19-F1
#
_cell.length_a   1.000
_cell.length_b   1.000
_cell.length_c   1.000
_cell.angle_alpha   90.00
_cell.angle_beta   90.00
_cell.angle_gamma   90.00
#
_symmetry.space_group_name_H-M   'P 1'
#
loop_
_entity.id
_entity.type
_entity.pdbx_description
1 polymer ?
#
loop_
_entity_poly.entity_id
_entity_poly.type
_entity_poly.pdbx_seq_one_letter_code
_entity_poly.pdbx_strand_id
1 'polypeptide(L)'
;MENLDLLAEADYLTIMTNRAYGVVPRLPDKFPVSSQYHQLLFDGELGYEPAYLVDRHPNLFGIYLDADTFSEPQLTPPKRVFTYLDARPHLKLGRADESFIVYDQPLTIIFQNTGKLTGTQMRQQFVIVNPDS
;
A
#
# COMPACT_ATOMS: atom_id res chain seq x y z
N MET A 1 -1.23 -4.78 -20.50
CA MET A 1 -1.11 -6.13 -19.92
C MET A 1 0.29 -6.36 -19.38
N GLU A 2 1.32 -5.83 -20.05
CA GLU A 2 2.72 -5.76 -19.59
C GLU A 2 2.94 -5.63 -18.07
N ASN A 3 2.32 -4.65 -17.39
CA ASN A 3 2.55 -4.46 -15.95
C ASN A 3 2.11 -5.65 -15.07
N LEU A 4 1.03 -6.36 -15.42
CA LEU A 4 0.59 -7.53 -14.65
C LEU A 4 1.47 -8.75 -14.93
N ASP A 5 2.05 -8.82 -16.12
CA ASP A 5 3.02 -9.87 -16.47
C ASP A 5 4.32 -9.65 -15.68
N LEU A 6 4.78 -8.40 -15.56
CA LEU A 6 5.91 -8.03 -14.69
C LEU A 6 5.64 -8.39 -13.21
N LEU A 7 4.42 -8.18 -12.72
CA LEU A 7 4.04 -8.60 -11.36
C LEU A 7 3.96 -10.12 -11.21
N ALA A 8 3.58 -10.85 -12.24
CA ALA A 8 3.55 -12.31 -12.20
C ALA A 8 4.98 -12.89 -12.14
N GLU A 9 5.94 -12.27 -12.83
CA GLU A 9 7.34 -12.69 -12.85
C GLU A 9 8.11 -12.31 -11.59
N ALA A 10 7.76 -11.18 -10.95
CA ALA A 10 8.49 -10.70 -9.77
C ALA A 10 8.30 -11.62 -8.55
N ASP A 11 9.41 -11.95 -7.88
CA ASP A 11 9.39 -12.65 -6.59
C ASP A 11 9.05 -11.71 -5.42
N TYR A 12 9.46 -10.44 -5.55
CA TYR A 12 9.27 -9.41 -4.54
C TYR A 12 8.85 -8.09 -5.17
N LEU A 13 8.00 -7.37 -4.45
CA LEU A 13 7.55 -6.02 -4.77
C LEU A 13 7.83 -5.12 -3.58
N THR A 14 8.36 -3.92 -3.81
CA THR A 14 8.65 -2.96 -2.72
C THR A 14 7.87 -1.67 -2.90
N ILE A 15 7.15 -1.28 -1.84
CA ILE A 15 6.65 0.08 -1.67
C ILE A 15 7.61 0.79 -0.73
N MET A 16 8.39 1.73 -1.26
CA MET A 16 9.41 2.44 -0.49
C MET A 16 8.80 3.46 0.47
N THR A 17 7.77 4.17 0.03
CA THR A 17 7.14 5.26 0.78
C THR A 17 5.64 5.30 0.52
N ASN A 18 4.91 5.95 1.43
CA ASN A 18 3.46 6.15 1.33
C ASN A 18 3.02 7.01 0.13
N ARG A 19 3.94 7.72 -0.52
CA ARG A 19 3.66 8.47 -1.76
C ARG A 19 3.15 7.58 -2.88
N ALA A 20 3.60 6.32 -2.94
CA ALA A 20 3.20 5.39 -3.97
C ALA A 20 1.67 5.19 -4.02
N TYR A 21 1.02 5.21 -2.85
CA TYR A 21 -0.41 4.95 -2.69
C TYR A 21 -1.23 6.17 -2.24
N GLY A 22 -0.63 7.35 -2.11
CA GLY A 22 -1.30 8.53 -1.54
C GLY A 22 -2.26 9.29 -2.48
N VAL A 23 -2.20 9.05 -3.80
CA VAL A 23 -2.94 9.87 -4.79
C VAL A 23 -3.94 9.07 -5.62
N VAL A 24 -3.47 8.11 -6.43
CA VAL A 24 -4.29 7.41 -7.42
C VAL A 24 -5.53 6.72 -6.82
N PRO A 25 -5.48 6.09 -5.63
CA PRO A 25 -6.66 5.47 -5.01
C PRO A 25 -7.84 6.43 -4.80
N ARG A 26 -7.58 7.74 -4.65
CA ARG A 26 -8.60 8.77 -4.41
C ARG A 26 -9.30 9.29 -5.65
N LEU A 27 -8.89 8.82 -6.83
CA LEU A 27 -9.39 9.33 -8.11
C LEU A 27 -10.05 8.22 -8.93
N PRO A 28 -11.02 7.44 -8.38
CA PRO A 28 -11.65 6.34 -9.11
C PRO A 28 -12.38 6.80 -10.36
N ASP A 29 -13.00 7.99 -10.36
CA ASP A 29 -13.69 8.53 -11.53
C ASP A 29 -12.74 8.80 -12.71
N LYS A 30 -11.47 9.13 -12.40
CA LYS A 30 -10.44 9.43 -13.41
C LYS A 30 -9.61 8.19 -13.78
N PHE A 31 -9.39 7.29 -12.82
CA PHE A 31 -8.54 6.11 -12.96
C PHE A 31 -9.23 4.87 -12.38
N PRO A 32 -10.35 4.41 -12.95
CA PRO A 32 -11.23 3.41 -12.33
C PRO A 32 -10.56 2.07 -12.08
N VAL A 33 -9.61 1.67 -12.93
CA VAL A 33 -8.85 0.42 -12.77
C VAL A 33 -7.65 0.63 -11.84
N SER A 34 -6.83 1.65 -12.08
CA SER A 34 -5.58 1.85 -11.33
C SER A 34 -5.80 2.24 -9.86
N SER A 35 -6.94 2.86 -9.53
CA SER A 35 -7.30 3.19 -8.14
C SER A 35 -7.43 1.94 -7.25
N GLN A 36 -7.80 0.80 -7.83
CA GLN A 36 -8.02 -0.46 -7.11
C GLN A 36 -6.70 -1.15 -6.72
N TYR A 37 -5.61 -0.88 -7.45
CA TYR A 37 -4.36 -1.65 -7.36
C TYR A 37 -3.81 -1.78 -5.93
N HIS A 38 -3.70 -0.67 -5.20
CA HIS A 38 -3.09 -0.69 -3.86
C HIS A 38 -3.96 -1.42 -2.84
N GLN A 39 -5.29 -1.30 -2.94
CA GLN A 39 -6.19 -2.02 -2.05
C GLN A 39 -6.12 -3.53 -2.33
N LEU A 40 -6.21 -3.93 -3.61
CA LEU A 40 -6.04 -5.35 -4.02
C LEU A 40 -4.69 -5.94 -3.59
N LEU A 41 -3.61 -5.15 -3.69
CA LEU A 41 -2.28 -5.55 -3.20
C LEU A 41 -2.27 -5.71 -1.67
N PHE A 42 -2.88 -4.78 -0.94
CA PHE A 42 -2.88 -4.78 0.52
C PHE A 42 -3.75 -5.88 1.13
N ASP A 43 -4.82 -6.25 0.43
CA ASP A 43 -5.70 -7.36 0.78
C ASP A 43 -5.10 -8.72 0.40
N GLY A 44 -4.02 -8.73 -0.40
CA GLY A 44 -3.35 -9.95 -0.86
C GLY A 44 -4.01 -10.61 -2.07
N GLU A 45 -5.04 -9.99 -2.65
CA GLU A 45 -5.78 -10.48 -3.82
C GLU A 45 -4.91 -10.60 -5.07
N LEU A 46 -3.77 -9.89 -5.12
CA LEU A 46 -2.78 -10.03 -6.17
C LEU A 46 -1.76 -11.15 -5.92
N GLY A 47 -1.91 -11.96 -4.87
CA GLY A 47 -1.00 -13.06 -4.53
C GLY A 47 0.28 -12.62 -3.82
N TYR A 48 0.27 -11.42 -3.25
CA TYR A 48 1.41 -10.83 -2.55
C TYR A 48 1.10 -10.67 -1.07
N GLU A 49 2.06 -11.04 -0.23
CA GLU A 49 1.96 -10.87 1.23
C GLU A 49 3.12 -10.02 1.75
N PRO A 50 2.91 -9.12 2.72
CA PRO A 50 4.01 -8.39 3.33
C PRO A 50 5.00 -9.37 3.97
N ALA A 51 6.25 -9.33 3.52
CA ALA A 51 7.36 -10.19 3.94
C ALA A 51 8.34 -9.46 4.88
N TYR A 52 8.50 -8.15 4.71
CA TYR A 52 9.36 -7.32 5.54
C TYR A 52 8.84 -5.89 5.64
N LEU A 53 9.08 -5.25 6.79
CA LEU A 53 8.61 -3.92 7.14
C LEU A 53 9.76 -3.17 7.78
N VAL A 54 9.95 -1.93 7.37
CA VAL A 54 10.85 -1.00 8.04
C VAL A 54 10.26 0.41 7.98
N ASP A 55 10.34 1.12 9.09
CA ASP A 55 9.89 2.50 9.17
C ASP A 55 10.95 3.39 9.81
N ARG A 56 10.79 4.70 9.65
CA ARG A 56 11.62 5.71 10.32
C ARG A 56 10.78 6.78 11.01
N HIS A 57 9.64 6.38 11.58
CA HIS A 57 8.82 7.34 12.32
C HIS A 57 9.60 7.90 13.52
N PRO A 58 9.46 9.20 13.85
CA PRO A 58 10.16 9.81 14.96
C PRO A 58 9.84 9.08 16.26
N ASN A 59 10.87 8.82 17.06
CA ASN A 59 10.74 8.28 18.40
C ASN A 59 11.16 9.33 19.41
N LEU A 60 10.25 9.68 20.33
CA LEU A 60 10.51 10.59 21.43
C LEU A 60 10.23 9.87 22.74
N PHE A 61 11.29 9.66 23.54
CA PHE A 61 11.22 8.97 24.84
C PHE A 61 10.54 7.59 24.77
N GLY A 62 10.74 6.83 23.69
CA GLY A 62 10.14 5.50 23.51
C GLY A 62 8.73 5.50 22.94
N ILE A 63 8.15 6.68 22.64
CA ILE A 63 6.84 6.83 21.99
C ILE A 63 7.07 7.22 20.52
N TYR A 64 6.45 6.48 19.61
CA TYR A 64 6.50 6.77 18.18
C TYR A 64 5.43 7.80 17.78
N LEU A 65 5.81 8.74 16.93
CA LEU A 65 4.91 9.77 16.40
C LEU A 65 4.49 9.38 15.00
N ASP A 66 3.29 8.79 14.88
CA ASP A 66 2.83 8.24 13.62
C ASP A 66 1.86 9.23 12.94
N ALA A 67 2.16 9.56 11.68
CA ALA A 67 1.25 10.28 10.81
C ALA A 67 0.24 9.31 10.19
N ASP A 68 -1.00 9.77 10.01
CA ASP A 68 -2.01 9.02 9.28
C ASP A 68 -1.74 9.08 7.77
N THR A 69 -1.40 7.94 7.19
CA THR A 69 -1.09 7.81 5.75
C THR A 69 -2.09 6.94 4.98
N PHE A 70 -3.06 6.33 5.68
CA PHE A 70 -3.98 5.35 5.07
C PHE A 70 -5.42 5.88 4.99
N SER A 71 -5.84 6.75 5.90
CA SER A 71 -7.24 7.23 5.91
C SER A 71 -7.58 8.13 4.71
N GLU A 72 -6.69 9.04 4.31
CA GLU A 72 -6.93 9.93 3.16
C GLU A 72 -7.07 9.17 1.83
N PRO A 73 -6.19 8.21 1.49
CA PRO A 73 -6.40 7.36 0.32
C PRO A 73 -7.52 6.32 0.48
N GLN A 74 -8.19 6.28 1.64
CA GLN A 74 -9.24 5.33 1.99
C GLN A 74 -8.77 3.87 1.86
N LEU A 75 -7.51 3.63 2.24
CA LEU A 75 -6.90 2.31 2.17
C LEU A 75 -6.94 1.64 3.54
N THR A 76 -7.17 0.33 3.51
CA THR A 76 -6.94 -0.51 4.69
C THR A 76 -5.51 -1.06 4.61
N PRO A 77 -4.64 -0.80 5.60
CA PRO A 77 -3.29 -1.35 5.58
C PRO A 77 -3.33 -2.88 5.72
N PRO A 78 -2.34 -3.61 5.16
CA PRO A 78 -2.21 -5.05 5.39
C PRO A 78 -2.18 -5.38 6.89
N LYS A 79 -2.81 -6.48 7.31
CA LYS A 79 -2.85 -6.90 8.73
C LYS A 79 -1.48 -6.91 9.41
N ARG A 80 -0.44 -7.34 8.69
CA ARG A 80 0.94 -7.36 9.21
C ARG A 80 1.50 -5.96 9.42
N VAL A 81 1.20 -5.01 8.54
CA VAL A 81 1.57 -3.59 8.69
C VAL A 81 0.88 -3.00 9.93
N PHE A 82 -0.43 -3.21 10.05
CA PHE A 82 -1.19 -2.75 11.21
C PHE A 82 -0.59 -3.29 12.52
N THR A 83 -0.37 -4.61 12.58
CA THR A 83 0.19 -5.28 13.77
C THR A 83 1.60 -4.76 14.10
N TYR A 84 2.44 -4.53 13.08
CA TYR A 84 3.79 -4.01 13.26
C TYR A 84 3.80 -2.60 13.86
N LEU A 85 2.96 -1.70 13.35
CA LEU A 85 2.84 -0.33 13.87
C LEU A 85 2.18 -0.28 15.26
N ASP A 86 1.22 -1.17 15.51
CA ASP A 86 0.47 -1.22 16.79
C ASP A 86 1.24 -1.93 17.91
N ALA A 87 2.26 -2.73 17.58
CA ALA A 87 3.08 -3.46 18.57
C ALA A 87 3.98 -2.56 19.44
N ARG A 88 4.05 -1.25 19.14
CA ARG A 88 4.88 -0.27 19.86
C ARG A 88 4.02 0.88 20.41
N PRO A 89 4.39 1.49 21.55
CA PRO A 89 3.73 2.69 22.04
C PRO A 89 3.81 3.80 20.99
N HIS A 90 2.67 4.33 20.57
CA HIS A 90 2.62 5.35 19.54
C HIS A 90 1.49 6.35 19.79
N LEU A 91 1.65 7.55 19.23
CA LEU A 91 0.62 8.59 19.18
C LEU A 91 0.28 8.85 17.72
N LYS A 92 -1.00 8.72 17.38
CA LYS A 92 -1.51 9.10 16.06
C LYS A 92 -1.72 10.60 16.04
N LEU A 93 -0.87 11.32 15.30
CA LEU A 93 -0.93 12.78 15.18
C LEU A 93 -1.93 13.25 14.13
N GLY A 94 -2.61 12.31 13.46
CA GLY A 94 -3.48 12.60 12.33
C GLY A 94 -2.67 12.93 11.08
N ARG A 95 -3.22 13.78 10.22
CA ARG A 95 -2.59 14.14 8.96
C ARG A 95 -1.35 15.01 9.20
N ALA A 96 -0.26 14.65 8.54
CA ALA A 96 0.88 15.53 8.33
C ALA A 96 1.01 15.88 6.84
N ASP A 97 1.57 17.05 6.55
CA ASP A 97 1.80 17.49 5.18
C ASP A 97 2.82 16.57 4.49
N GLU A 98 2.53 16.18 3.23
CA GLU A 98 3.34 15.23 2.46
C GLU A 98 4.82 15.65 2.36
N SER A 99 5.10 16.96 2.40
CA SER A 99 6.46 17.52 2.36
C SER A 99 7.31 17.10 3.57
N PHE A 100 6.69 16.70 4.67
CA PHE A 100 7.38 16.35 5.92
C PHE A 100 7.47 14.85 6.18
N ILE A 101 6.57 14.03 5.62
CA ILE A 101 6.47 12.61 6.00
C ILE A 101 6.92 11.64 4.90
N VAL A 102 6.79 12.03 3.63
CA VAL A 102 6.95 11.08 2.51
C VAL A 102 8.37 10.52 2.40
N TYR A 103 9.39 11.35 2.61
CA TYR A 103 10.79 10.95 2.45
C TYR A 103 11.54 10.88 3.78
N ASP A 104 11.12 11.65 4.77
CA ASP A 104 11.79 11.71 6.08
C ASP A 104 11.31 10.59 7.02
N GLN A 105 10.04 10.16 6.87
CA GLN A 105 9.41 9.18 7.75
C GLN A 105 8.78 8.03 6.94
N PRO A 106 9.52 7.40 6.03
CA PRO A 106 8.94 6.39 5.15
C PRO A 106 8.53 5.16 5.96
N LEU A 107 7.39 4.59 5.56
CA LEU A 107 7.04 3.20 5.83
C LEU A 107 7.32 2.39 4.57
N THR A 108 8.39 1.61 4.59
CA THR A 108 8.74 0.68 3.52
C THR A 108 8.12 -0.68 3.78
N ILE A 109 7.41 -1.20 2.77
CA ILE A 109 6.78 -2.52 2.81
C ILE A 109 7.34 -3.34 1.65
N ILE A 110 7.97 -4.46 1.98
CA ILE A 110 8.41 -5.46 1.00
C ILE A 110 7.40 -6.58 1.02
N PHE A 111 6.80 -6.85 -0.14
CA PHE A 111 5.88 -7.95 -0.38
C PHE A 111 6.61 -9.09 -1.07
N GLN A 112 6.28 -10.31 -0.70
CA GLN A 112 6.70 -11.53 -1.39
C GLN A 112 5.52 -12.08 -2.20
N ASN A 113 5.79 -12.52 -3.42
CA ASN A 113 4.83 -13.19 -4.27
C ASN A 113 4.63 -14.65 -3.82
N THR A 114 3.77 -14.84 -2.82
CA THR A 114 3.45 -16.16 -2.25
C THR A 114 2.44 -16.92 -3.11
N GLY A 115 1.50 -16.20 -3.72
CA GLY A 115 0.40 -16.76 -4.50
C GLY A 115 0.78 -17.15 -5.94
N LYS A 116 1.87 -16.58 -6.49
CA LYS A 116 2.37 -16.87 -7.86
C LYS A 116 1.27 -16.83 -8.93
N LEU A 117 0.40 -15.83 -8.82
CA LEU A 117 -0.70 -15.64 -9.77
C LEU A 117 -0.15 -15.23 -11.13
N THR A 118 -0.80 -15.69 -12.19
CA THR A 118 -0.59 -15.19 -13.55
C THR A 118 -1.19 -13.80 -13.71
N GLY A 119 -0.70 -13.00 -14.66
CA GLY A 119 -1.29 -11.69 -14.96
C GLY A 119 -2.78 -11.76 -15.33
N THR A 120 -3.22 -12.89 -15.90
CA THR A 120 -4.65 -13.13 -16.18
C THR A 120 -5.47 -13.32 -14.91
N GLN A 121 -4.97 -14.10 -13.93
CA GLN A 121 -5.64 -14.28 -12.64
C GLN A 121 -5.69 -12.96 -11.85
N MET A 122 -4.60 -12.19 -11.84
CA MET A 122 -4.60 -10.87 -11.19
C MET A 122 -5.62 -9.92 -11.84
N ARG A 123 -5.73 -9.94 -13.17
CA ARG A 123 -6.69 -9.09 -13.91
C ARG A 123 -8.13 -9.36 -13.50
N GLN A 124 -8.49 -10.59 -13.15
CA GLN A 124 -9.85 -10.95 -12.74
C GLN A 124 -10.29 -10.28 -11.44
N GLN A 125 -9.33 -9.81 -10.63
CA GLN A 125 -9.62 -9.08 -9.40
C GLN A 125 -10.02 -7.62 -9.62
N PHE A 126 -9.68 -7.05 -10.79
CA PHE A 126 -10.02 -5.68 -11.11
C PHE A 126 -11.45 -5.59 -11.63
N VAL A 127 -12.24 -4.69 -11.04
CA VAL A 127 -13.55 -4.32 -11.57
C VAL A 127 -13.34 -3.38 -12.77
N ILE A 128 -13.59 -3.88 -13.98
CA ILE A 128 -13.50 -3.07 -15.19
C ILE A 128 -14.90 -2.52 -15.48
N VAL A 129 -15.14 -1.26 -15.10
CA VAL A 129 -16.37 -0.55 -15.46
C VAL A 129 -16.24 -0.10 -16.91
N ASN A 130 -17.12 -0.58 -17.79
CA ASN A 130 -17.24 -0.03 -19.13
C ASN A 130 -17.97 1.31 -19.05
N PRO A 131 -17.44 2.40 -19.66
CA PRO A 131 -18.05 3.72 -19.59
C PRO A 131 -19.42 3.85 -20.29
N ASP A 132 -19.93 2.77 -20.90
CA ASP A 132 -21.20 2.73 -21.64
C ASP A 132 -22.33 1.95 -20.91
N SER A 133 -22.29 1.85 -19.56
CA SER A 133 -23.34 1.19 -18.76
C SER A 133 -24.17 2.19 -17.97
#